data_AF-A0A351CXR0-F1
#
_entry.id   AF-A0A351CXR0-F1
#
_cell.length_a   1.000
_cell.length_b   1.000
_cell.length_c   1.000
_cell.angle_alpha   90.00
_cell.angle_beta   90.00
_cell.angle_gamma   90.00
#
_symmetry.space_group_name_H-M   'P 1'
#
loop_
_entity.id
_entity.type
_entity.pdbx_description
1 polymer ?
#
loop_
_entity_poly.entity_id
_entity_poly.type
_entity_poly.pdbx_seq_one_letter_code
_entity_poly.pdbx_strand_id
1 'polypeptide(L)' 'MFREYIGISVLPLLGLFGLLPAQVMAHHNFATHYDASNIVEVSGILTSVELRNPHSFFTLDVHGSGG' A
#
# COMPACT_ATOMS: atom_id res chain seq x y z
N MET A 1 15.79 -35.89 -31.16
CA MET A 1 16.15 -34.52 -31.55
C MET A 1 15.02 -33.50 -31.40
N PHE A 2 13.85 -33.58 -32.09
CA PHE A 2 12.79 -32.54 -31.96
C PHE A 2 12.12 -32.45 -30.58
N ARG A 3 11.99 -33.56 -29.84
CA ARG A 3 11.39 -33.60 -28.49
C ARG A 3 12.28 -33.00 -27.38
N GLU A 4 13.60 -32.99 -27.57
CA GLU A 4 14.56 -32.46 -26.59
C GLU A 4 14.61 -30.91 -26.65
N TYR A 5 14.47 -30.31 -27.83
CA TYR A 5 14.42 -28.85 -27.99
C TYR A 5 13.16 -28.22 -27.36
N ILE A 6 12.01 -28.89 -27.45
CA ILE A 6 10.75 -28.40 -26.86
C ILE A 6 10.88 -28.35 -25.32
N GLY A 7 11.51 -29.34 -24.68
CA GLY A 7 11.70 -29.36 -23.23
C GLY A 7 12.61 -28.25 -22.71
N ILE A 8 13.71 -27.96 -23.42
CA ILE A 8 14.70 -26.93 -23.04
C ILE A 8 14.17 -25.51 -23.28
N SER A 9 13.26 -25.32 -24.24
CA SER A 9 12.68 -24.01 -24.59
C SER A 9 11.52 -23.58 -23.68
N VAL A 10 10.79 -24.55 -23.11
CA VAL A 10 9.56 -24.30 -22.32
C VAL A 10 9.88 -23.89 -20.87
N LEU A 11 10.94 -24.44 -20.28
CA LEU A 11 11.40 -24.10 -18.93
C LEU A 11 11.78 -22.62 -18.72
N PRO A 12 12.60 -21.98 -19.57
CA PRO A 12 12.93 -20.57 -19.43
C PRO A 12 11.72 -19.67 -19.68
N LEU A 13 10.78 -20.08 -20.56
CA LEU A 13 9.53 -19.36 -20.77
C LEU A 13 8.65 -19.38 -19.51
N LEU A 14 8.48 -20.54 -18.86
CA LEU A 14 7.75 -20.67 -17.59
C LEU A 14 8.42 -19.88 -16.46
N GLY A 15 9.75 -19.90 -16.39
CA GLY A 15 10.52 -19.09 -15.44
C GLY A 15 10.30 -17.58 -15.66
N LEU A 16 10.25 -17.13 -16.92
CA LEU A 16 9.99 -15.73 -17.27
C LEU A 16 8.56 -15.29 -16.90
N PHE A 17 7.55 -16.14 -17.09
CA PHE A 17 6.18 -15.84 -16.66
C PHE A 17 6.01 -15.87 -15.13
N GLY A 18 6.78 -16.69 -14.40
CA GLY A 18 6.74 -16.75 -12.94
C GLY A 18 7.41 -15.56 -12.23
N LEU A 19 8.21 -14.77 -12.95
CA LEU A 19 8.85 -13.54 -12.47
C LEU A 19 7.99 -12.29 -12.66
N LEU A 20 6.82 -12.41 -13.30
CA LEU A 20 5.92 -11.27 -13.45
C LEU A 20 5.37 -10.87 -12.08
N PRO A 21 5.42 -9.58 -11.71
CA PRO A 21 4.86 -9.13 -10.45
C PRO A 21 3.35 -9.42 -10.46
N ALA A 22 2.93 -10.37 -9.63
CA ALA A 22 1.51 -10.61 -9.39
C ALA A 22 0.92 -9.33 -8.78
N GLN A 23 -0.18 -8.85 -9.35
CA GLN A 23 -0.94 -7.76 -8.76
C GLN A 23 -1.49 -8.26 -7.42
N VAL A 24 -0.82 -7.88 -6.32
CA VAL A 24 -1.30 -8.21 -4.98
C VAL A 24 -2.49 -7.30 -4.70
N MET A 25 -3.68 -7.89 -4.54
CA MET A 25 -4.89 -7.17 -4.11
C MET A 25 -4.73 -6.78 -2.63
N ALA A 26 -3.91 -5.77 -2.35
CA ALA A 26 -3.82 -5.20 -1.02
C ALA A 26 -5.14 -4.48 -0.70
N HIS A 27 -5.85 -4.93 0.34
CA HIS A 27 -7.06 -4.28 0.83
C HIS A 27 -6.71 -3.04 1.68
N HIS A 28 -6.70 -1.86 1.08
CA HIS A 28 -6.54 -0.60 1.81
C HIS A 28 -7.83 -0.26 2.55
N ASN A 29 -8.12 -0.91 3.68
CA ASN A 29 -9.37 -0.73 4.41
C ASN A 29 -9.30 0.45 5.40
N PHE A 30 -9.94 1.55 5.04
CA PHE A 30 -10.13 2.73 5.89
C PHE A 30 -11.05 2.44 7.09
N ALA A 31 -12.12 1.67 6.86
CA ALA A 31 -13.21 1.47 7.83
C ALA A 31 -12.81 0.65 9.07
N THR A 32 -11.65 -0.01 9.07
CA THR A 32 -11.11 -0.71 10.24
C THR A 32 -10.53 0.23 11.29
N HIS A 33 -10.12 1.43 10.90
CA HIS A 33 -9.47 2.38 11.80
C HIS A 33 -10.29 3.66 12.02
N TYR A 34 -11.17 3.99 11.08
CA TYR A 34 -11.90 5.25 11.08
C TYR A 34 -13.40 5.02 10.83
N ASP A 35 -14.23 5.73 11.58
CA ASP A 35 -15.68 5.77 11.36
C ASP A 35 -16.01 6.88 10.35
N ALA A 36 -16.35 6.49 9.13
CA ALA A 36 -16.69 7.43 8.06
C ALA A 36 -18.00 8.21 8.32
N SER A 37 -18.81 7.81 9.30
CA SER A 37 -20.02 8.52 9.69
C SER A 37 -19.78 9.62 10.72
N ASN A 38 -18.59 9.66 11.34
CA ASN A 38 -18.22 10.63 12.36
C ASN A 38 -17.09 11.53 11.85
N ILE A 39 -17.47 12.67 11.25
CA ILE A 39 -16.53 13.64 10.70
C ILE A 39 -16.17 14.64 11.81
N VAL A 40 -14.87 14.82 12.04
CA VAL A 40 -14.32 15.82 12.96
C VAL A 40 -13.49 16.85 12.20
N GLU A 41 -13.57 18.10 12.60
CA GLU A 41 -12.70 19.17 12.10
C GLU A 41 -11.59 19.45 13.11
N VAL A 42 -10.34 19.46 12.64
CA VAL A 42 -9.15 19.73 13.47
C VAL A 42 -8.40 20.90 12.87
N SER A 43 -8.11 21.92 13.69
CA SER A 43 -7.31 23.08 13.31
C SER A 43 -6.16 23.26 14.29
N GLY A 44 -4.95 23.50 13.78
CA GLY A 44 -3.74 23.59 14.59
C GLY A 44 -2.52 23.96 13.75
N ILE A 45 -1.37 24.01 14.41
CA ILE A 45 -0.07 24.25 13.77
C ILE A 45 0.53 22.89 13.42
N LEU A 46 0.88 22.66 12.14
CA LEU A 46 1.57 21.44 11.72
C LEU A 46 3.00 21.41 12.29
N THR A 47 3.32 20.42 13.12
CA THR A 47 4.61 20.29 13.79
C THR A 47 5.49 19.18 13.22
N SER A 48 4.91 18.16 12.58
CA SER A 48 5.67 17.07 11.95
C SER A 48 4.93 16.44 10.77
N VAL A 49 5.70 15.96 9.80
CA VAL A 49 5.22 15.20 8.63
C VAL A 49 6.04 13.92 8.52
N GLU A 50 5.38 12.77 8.64
CA GLU A 50 6.00 11.47 8.42
C GLU A 50 5.42 10.82 7.16
N LEU A 51 6.21 10.78 6.10
CA LEU A 51 5.84 10.13 4.85
C LEU A 51 6.21 8.65 4.91
N ARG A 52 5.22 7.79 5.07
CA ARG A 52 5.38 6.33 5.03
C ARG A 52 4.37 5.75 4.07
N ASN A 53 4.83 4.97 3.10
CA ASN A 53 3.93 4.24 2.21
C ASN A 53 3.41 2.99 2.94
N PRO A 54 2.08 2.75 3.07
CA PRO A 54 0.95 3.50 2.50
C PRO A 54 0.23 4.46 3.48
N HIS A 55 0.76 4.67 4.68
CA HIS A 55 0.14 5.46 5.74
C HIS A 55 1.05 6.58 6.24
N SER A 56 0.95 7.75 5.60
CA SER A 56 1.61 8.96 6.08
C SER A 56 0.85 9.58 7.26
N PHE A 57 1.56 10.28 8.14
CA PHE A 57 1.01 10.93 9.33
C PHE A 57 1.37 12.42 9.38
N PHE A 58 0.45 13.23 9.89
CA PHE A 58 0.62 14.66 10.15
C PHE A 58 0.36 14.91 11.64
N THR A 59 1.31 15.54 12.32
CA THR A 59 1.16 15.90 13.74
C THR A 59 0.84 17.38 13.83
N LEU A 60 -0.26 17.72 14.50
CA LEU A 60 -0.68 19.10 14.71
C LEU A 60 -0.62 19.43 16.20
N ASP A 61 -0.09 20.60 16.53
CA ASP A 61 -0.32 21.27 17.81
C ASP A 61 -1.67 21.98 17.73
N VAL A 62 -2.65 21.49 18.49
CA VAL A 62 -4.05 21.91 18.40
C VAL A 62 -4.36 22.84 19.57
N HIS A 63 -4.75 24.08 19.26
CA HIS A 63 -5.19 25.02 20.29
C HIS A 63 -6.72 24.99 20.40
N GLY A 64 -7.24 24.34 21.44
CA GLY A 64 -8.68 24.22 21.70
C GLY A 64 -8.98 24.02 23.19
N SER A 65 -10.26 23.98 23.57
CA SER A 65 -10.72 23.91 24.96
C SER A 65 -10.35 22.62 25.72
N GLY A 66 -9.65 21.67 25.06
CA GLY A 66 -9.23 20.39 25.63
C GLY A 66 -7.80 20.34 26.16
N GLY A 67 -6.99 21.39 25.93
CA GLY A 67 -5.57 21.43 26.32
C GLY A 67 -4.63 20.94 25.23
#